data_AF-A0A6I9M8N7-F1
#
_entry.id   AF-A0A6I9M8N7-F1
#
_cell.length_a   1.000
_cell.length_b   1.000
_cell.length_c   1.000
_cell.angle_alpha   90.00
_cell.angle_beta   90.00
_cell.angle_gamma   90.00
#
_symmetry.space_group_name_H-M   'P 1'
#
loop_
_entity.id
_entity.type
_entity.pdbx_description
1 polymer ?
#
loop_
_entity_poly.entity_id
_entity_poly.type
_entity_poly.pdbx_seq_one_letter_code
_entity_poly.pdbx_strand_id
1 'polypeptide(L)'
;MLLGSCPPGSMRHRTLTSSPALWASIPCPRSELRLDLVLASGQSFRWREQSPEHWSGVLADQVWTLTQTEERLFCTVYREDKSQVGKPTLEELDALHKYFQLDVSLAQLYSQWASVDAHFQKVAQKFQGVRLLRQDPTECLFSFICSSNNNIARITTMVERLCQAFGPRLIQLDDVTYHGFPSLQALAGPEVEAHLRKLGLGYRARYVCASAKAILEEQGGLAWLQQLRAAPYEDAHKALCTLPGVGTKVADCICLMALDKPQAVPVDVHVWQIAQRDYGWHPNTSQAKGPSPLANKELGNFFRNLWGPYAGWAQAVLFSADLRQSNQAGKPPAKRRKVSKRPEG
;
A
#
# COMPACT_ATOMS: atom_id res chain seq x y z
N MET A 1 2.47 -30.98 -26.97
CA MET A 1 2.33 -29.58 -26.51
C MET A 1 3.63 -29.21 -25.81
N LEU A 2 4.34 -28.24 -26.36
CA LEU A 2 5.72 -27.91 -26.00
C LEU A 2 5.79 -27.35 -24.56
N LEU A 3 6.39 -28.13 -23.66
CA LEU A 3 6.92 -27.64 -22.39
C LEU A 3 8.07 -26.70 -22.76
N GLY A 4 7.83 -25.38 -22.67
CA GLY A 4 8.88 -24.38 -22.83
C GLY A 4 9.92 -24.55 -21.74
N SER A 5 11.07 -25.12 -22.09
CA SER A 5 12.25 -25.17 -21.24
C SER A 5 12.78 -23.74 -21.05
N CYS A 6 12.66 -23.21 -19.83
CA CYS A 6 13.34 -21.99 -19.43
C CYS A 6 14.86 -22.16 -19.55
N PRO A 7 15.61 -21.09 -19.89
CA PRO A 7 17.05 -21.14 -19.95
C PRO A 7 17.66 -21.49 -18.58
N PRO A 8 18.75 -22.26 -18.54
CA PRO A 8 19.42 -22.64 -17.30
C PRO A 8 19.97 -21.38 -16.61
N GLY A 9 19.39 -21.02 -15.47
CA GLY A 9 19.84 -19.91 -14.63
C GLY A 9 18.78 -18.90 -14.20
N SER A 10 17.54 -18.96 -14.71
CA SER A 10 16.47 -18.07 -14.21
C SER A 10 15.93 -18.55 -12.86
N MET A 11 15.91 -17.63 -11.88
CA MET A 11 15.19 -17.87 -10.63
C MET A 11 13.68 -17.84 -10.90
N ARG A 12 12.90 -18.58 -10.11
CA ARG A 12 11.45 -18.64 -10.21
C ARG A 12 10.82 -18.12 -8.93
N HIS A 13 9.57 -17.68 -9.00
CA HIS A 13 8.79 -17.44 -7.80
C HIS A 13 8.65 -18.73 -6.99
N ARG A 14 9.01 -18.66 -5.72
CA ARG A 14 8.92 -19.76 -4.75
C ARG A 14 7.51 -19.83 -4.19
N THR A 15 7.01 -21.04 -4.00
CA THR A 15 5.91 -21.31 -3.10
C THR A 15 6.43 -22.01 -1.84
N LEU A 16 5.64 -21.99 -0.76
CA LEU A 16 5.99 -22.70 0.46
C LEU A 16 6.17 -24.21 0.20
N THR A 17 5.42 -24.77 -0.76
CA THR A 17 5.50 -26.18 -1.15
C THR A 17 6.67 -26.50 -2.07
N SER A 18 7.07 -25.58 -2.97
CA SER A 18 8.15 -25.85 -3.92
C SER A 18 9.54 -25.84 -3.28
N SER A 19 9.72 -25.06 -2.20
CA SER A 19 11.06 -24.78 -1.65
C SER A 19 11.04 -24.54 -0.14
N PRO A 20 10.45 -25.43 0.69
CA PRO A 20 10.17 -25.20 2.11
C PRO A 20 11.41 -24.86 2.94
N ALA A 21 12.59 -25.37 2.57
CA ALA A 21 13.85 -25.11 3.26
C ALA A 21 14.31 -23.64 3.20
N LEU A 22 13.79 -22.84 2.25
CA LEU A 22 14.16 -21.44 2.05
C LEU A 22 13.23 -20.45 2.77
N TRP A 23 12.22 -20.95 3.49
CA TRP A 23 11.25 -20.12 4.19
C TRP A 23 11.58 -20.00 5.68
N ALA A 24 11.38 -18.80 6.22
CA ALA A 24 11.26 -18.54 7.64
C ALA A 24 9.80 -18.21 7.98
N SER A 25 9.47 -18.16 9.28
CA SER A 25 8.12 -17.79 9.71
C SER A 25 8.13 -16.93 10.96
N ILE A 26 7.15 -16.05 11.06
CA ILE A 26 6.87 -15.16 12.18
C ILE A 26 5.51 -15.57 12.77
N PRO A 27 5.37 -15.76 14.09
CA PRO A 27 4.06 -15.91 14.73
C PRO A 27 3.20 -14.67 14.43
N CYS A 28 2.11 -14.86 13.70
CA CYS A 28 1.27 -13.76 13.24
C CYS A 28 -0.11 -14.35 12.88
N PRO A 29 -1.08 -14.30 13.81
CA PRO A 29 -2.41 -14.81 13.54
C PRO A 29 -3.13 -13.94 12.50
N ARG A 30 -4.09 -14.50 11.78
CA ARG A 30 -4.87 -13.74 10.77
C ARG A 30 -5.67 -12.58 11.35
N SER A 31 -5.98 -12.60 12.65
CA SER A 31 -6.57 -11.45 13.35
C SER A 31 -5.62 -10.24 13.36
N GLU A 32 -4.31 -10.48 13.31
CA GLU A 32 -3.27 -9.46 13.29
C GLU A 32 -2.89 -9.09 11.84
N LEU A 33 -2.84 -10.01 10.89
CA LEU A 33 -2.48 -9.69 9.50
C LEU A 33 -3.24 -10.55 8.49
N ARG A 34 -3.84 -9.87 7.50
CA ARG A 34 -4.38 -10.48 6.30
C ARG A 34 -3.71 -9.89 5.06
N LEU A 35 -2.71 -10.60 4.51
CA LEU A 35 -1.96 -10.16 3.33
C LEU A 35 -2.87 -9.71 2.17
N ASP A 36 -3.94 -10.46 1.90
CA ASP A 36 -4.90 -10.19 0.82
C ASP A 36 -5.76 -8.94 1.03
N LEU A 37 -5.92 -8.50 2.28
CA LEU A 37 -6.68 -7.29 2.63
C LEU A 37 -5.77 -6.06 2.83
N VAL A 38 -4.46 -6.25 2.92
CA VAL A 38 -3.46 -5.19 3.15
C VAL A 38 -2.67 -4.87 1.87
N LEU A 39 -2.09 -5.89 1.23
CA LEU A 39 -1.16 -5.70 0.10
C LEU A 39 -1.85 -5.29 -1.20
N ALA A 40 -3.17 -5.47 -1.29
CA ALA A 40 -4.00 -5.08 -2.43
C ALA A 40 -4.93 -3.87 -2.16
N SER A 41 -4.83 -3.23 -0.98
CA SER A 41 -5.78 -2.19 -0.57
C SER A 41 -5.33 -0.76 -0.89
N GLY A 42 -4.31 -0.60 -1.75
CA GLY A 42 -3.80 0.72 -2.15
C GLY A 42 -2.95 1.45 -1.09
N GLN A 43 -2.45 0.73 -0.09
CA GLN A 43 -1.42 1.25 0.82
C GLN A 43 -0.04 1.26 0.13
N SER A 44 0.38 0.08 -0.34
CA SER A 44 1.56 -0.10 -1.19
C SER A 44 1.13 -0.53 -2.59
N PHE A 45 1.96 -0.22 -3.57
CA PHE A 45 1.77 -0.53 -4.99
C PHE A 45 2.87 -1.47 -5.52
N ARG A 46 3.53 -2.20 -4.62
CA ARG A 46 4.73 -3.01 -4.91
C ARG A 46 4.53 -4.51 -4.79
N TRP A 47 3.31 -4.95 -4.47
CA TRP A 47 2.99 -6.35 -4.21
C TRP A 47 2.04 -6.94 -5.26
N ARG A 48 2.32 -8.17 -5.68
CA ARG A 48 1.51 -8.96 -6.61
C ARG A 48 1.33 -10.38 -6.11
N GLU A 49 0.11 -10.89 -6.22
CA GLU A 49 -0.15 -12.31 -6.01
C GLU A 49 0.29 -13.10 -7.26
N GLN A 50 1.55 -13.55 -7.28
CA GLN A 50 2.15 -14.25 -8.42
C GLN A 50 1.78 -15.75 -8.47
N SER A 51 1.37 -16.28 -7.32
CA SER A 51 0.78 -17.61 -7.17
C SER A 51 -0.32 -17.51 -6.11
N PRO A 52 -1.32 -18.40 -6.10
CA PRO A 52 -2.41 -18.34 -5.14
C PRO A 52 -1.89 -18.21 -3.69
N GLU A 53 -2.35 -17.17 -2.99
CA GLU A 53 -1.97 -16.79 -1.63
C GLU A 53 -0.47 -16.44 -1.42
N HIS A 54 0.30 -16.24 -2.50
CA HIS A 54 1.72 -15.90 -2.47
C HIS A 54 1.97 -14.52 -3.07
N TRP A 55 2.28 -13.58 -2.21
CA TRP A 55 2.48 -12.17 -2.53
C TRP A 55 3.96 -11.90 -2.71
N SER A 56 4.38 -11.51 -3.92
CA SER A 56 5.75 -11.12 -4.21
C SER A 56 5.87 -9.62 -4.45
N GLY A 57 6.94 -9.03 -3.94
CA GLY A 57 7.14 -7.59 -3.99
C GLY A 57 8.53 -7.18 -3.54
N VAL A 58 8.79 -5.87 -3.56
CA VAL A 58 10.06 -5.29 -3.13
C VAL A 58 9.89 -4.65 -1.76
N LEU A 59 10.80 -4.96 -0.84
CA LEU A 59 10.88 -4.41 0.50
C LEU A 59 12.35 -4.29 0.90
N ALA A 60 12.75 -3.10 1.36
CA ALA A 60 14.14 -2.78 1.71
C ALA A 60 15.15 -3.18 0.61
N ASP A 61 14.84 -2.80 -0.64
CA ASP A 61 15.64 -3.09 -1.84
C ASP A 61 15.92 -4.59 -2.10
N GLN A 62 15.14 -5.48 -1.49
CA GLN A 62 15.17 -6.91 -1.73
C GLN A 62 13.82 -7.39 -2.24
N VAL A 63 13.81 -8.47 -3.02
CA VAL A 63 12.57 -9.14 -3.43
C VAL A 63 12.17 -10.16 -2.39
N TRP A 64 10.89 -10.17 -2.06
CA TRP A 64 10.29 -11.07 -1.08
C TRP A 64 9.13 -11.81 -1.70
N THR A 65 8.86 -13.03 -1.21
CA THR A 65 7.55 -13.67 -1.33
C THR A 65 7.01 -13.97 0.06
N LEU A 66 5.75 -13.62 0.29
CA LEU A 66 5.03 -13.77 1.55
C LEU A 66 3.80 -14.65 1.34
N THR A 67 3.53 -15.51 2.30
CA THR A 67 2.27 -16.26 2.40
C THR A 67 1.91 -16.48 3.86
N GLN A 68 0.71 -16.92 4.18
CA GLN A 68 0.26 -17.02 5.58
C GLN A 68 -0.60 -18.27 5.82
N THR A 69 -0.43 -18.85 7.00
CA THR A 69 -1.37 -19.82 7.58
C THR A 69 -2.35 -19.09 8.51
N GLU A 70 -3.05 -19.81 9.38
CA GLU A 70 -3.92 -19.18 10.37
C GLU A 70 -3.12 -18.43 11.45
N GLU A 71 -1.94 -18.97 11.84
CA GLU A 71 -1.16 -18.52 13.00
C GLU A 71 0.23 -17.96 12.65
N ARG A 72 0.67 -18.11 11.40
CA ARG A 72 2.04 -17.75 10.99
C ARG A 72 2.08 -17.06 9.65
N LEU A 73 2.88 -16.00 9.58
CA LEU A 73 3.38 -15.39 8.34
C LEU A 73 4.64 -16.11 7.91
N PHE A 74 4.67 -16.63 6.69
CA PHE A 74 5.82 -17.23 6.06
C PHE A 74 6.45 -16.24 5.08
N CYS A 75 7.79 -16.16 5.10
CA CYS A 75 8.55 -15.27 4.25
C CYS A 75 9.78 -15.96 3.65
N THR A 76 10.07 -15.62 2.40
CA THR A 76 11.32 -15.94 1.71
C THR A 76 11.83 -14.69 1.02
N VAL A 77 13.14 -14.53 0.98
CA VAL A 77 13.83 -13.43 0.31
C VAL A 77 14.67 -13.96 -0.84
N TYR A 78 14.82 -13.17 -1.91
CA TYR A 78 15.68 -13.47 -3.04
C TYR A 78 16.87 -12.52 -3.03
N ARG A 79 18.07 -13.10 -3.11
CA ARG A 79 19.35 -12.38 -3.13
C ARG A 79 20.01 -12.68 -4.46
N GLU A 80 20.62 -11.67 -5.08
CA GLU A 80 21.29 -11.82 -6.38
C GLU A 80 22.51 -12.76 -6.27
N ASP A 81 23.25 -12.65 -5.17
CA ASP A 81 24.36 -13.54 -4.88
C ASP A 81 23.87 -14.95 -4.53
N LYS A 82 24.16 -15.90 -5.43
CA LYS A 82 23.82 -17.31 -5.28
C LYS A 82 24.53 -17.99 -4.10
N SER A 83 25.61 -17.41 -3.58
CA SER A 83 26.29 -17.90 -2.38
C SER A 83 25.47 -17.64 -1.10
N GLN A 84 24.51 -16.71 -1.15
CA GLN A 84 23.65 -16.32 -0.04
C GLN A 84 22.25 -16.93 -0.11
N VAL A 85 22.07 -18.04 -0.83
CA VAL A 85 20.79 -18.75 -0.88
C VAL A 85 20.52 -19.42 0.46
N GLY A 86 19.50 -18.93 1.17
CA GLY A 86 19.11 -19.44 2.46
C GLY A 86 17.85 -18.74 2.97
N LYS A 87 17.39 -19.15 4.16
CA LYS A 87 16.27 -18.50 4.85
C LYS A 87 16.56 -17.01 5.08
N PRO A 88 15.51 -16.18 5.26
CA PRO A 88 15.69 -14.83 5.79
C PRO A 88 16.53 -14.82 7.07
N THR A 89 17.45 -13.87 7.19
CA THR A 89 18.24 -13.62 8.40
C THR A 89 17.38 -12.92 9.47
N LEU A 90 17.88 -12.82 10.69
CA LEU A 90 17.16 -12.12 11.76
C LEU A 90 16.94 -10.62 11.45
N GLU A 91 17.93 -9.94 10.84
CA GLU A 91 17.79 -8.53 10.42
C GLU A 91 16.75 -8.36 9.32
N GLU A 92 16.71 -9.27 8.35
CA GLU A 92 15.71 -9.23 7.27
C GLU A 92 14.30 -9.52 7.81
N LEU A 93 14.16 -10.43 8.77
CA LEU A 93 12.90 -10.67 9.48
C LEU A 93 12.47 -9.45 10.30
N ASP A 94 13.40 -8.76 10.96
CA ASP A 94 13.12 -7.52 11.69
C ASP A 94 12.68 -6.38 10.75
N ALA A 95 13.28 -6.26 9.57
CA ALA A 95 12.82 -5.32 8.54
C ALA A 95 11.37 -5.60 8.13
N LEU A 96 11.00 -6.88 7.95
CA LEU A 96 9.64 -7.29 7.64
C LEU A 96 8.68 -7.02 8.81
N HIS A 97 9.11 -7.30 10.04
CA HIS A 97 8.36 -7.04 11.28
C HIS A 97 8.03 -5.57 11.43
N LYS A 98 9.01 -4.69 11.19
CA LYS A 98 8.85 -3.23 11.21
C LYS A 98 7.95 -2.73 10.08
N TYR A 99 8.07 -3.28 8.87
CA TYR A 99 7.23 -2.91 7.72
C TYR A 99 5.75 -3.18 8.00
N PHE A 100 5.44 -4.31 8.63
CA PHE A 100 4.08 -4.64 9.07
C PHE A 100 3.74 -4.07 10.45
N GLN A 101 4.64 -3.40 11.15
CA GLN A 101 4.40 -2.85 12.50
C GLN A 101 3.82 -3.90 13.46
N LEU A 102 4.41 -5.09 13.49
CA LEU A 102 3.87 -6.24 14.24
C LEU A 102 3.93 -6.07 15.76
N ASP A 103 4.64 -5.06 16.28
CA ASP A 103 4.63 -4.69 17.71
C ASP A 103 3.31 -4.05 18.15
N VAL A 104 2.53 -3.50 17.21
CA VAL A 104 1.22 -2.93 17.50
C VAL A 104 0.19 -4.05 17.51
N SER A 105 -0.44 -4.29 18.67
CA SER A 105 -1.55 -5.25 18.77
C SER A 105 -2.78 -4.72 18.04
N LEU A 106 -3.04 -5.28 16.86
CA LEU A 106 -4.20 -4.91 16.07
C LEU A 106 -5.51 -5.32 16.76
N ALA A 107 -5.50 -6.44 17.48
CA ALA A 107 -6.65 -6.88 18.27
C ALA A 107 -7.08 -5.84 19.32
N GLN A 108 -6.13 -5.21 20.02
CA GLN A 108 -6.44 -4.14 20.98
C GLN A 108 -7.05 -2.91 20.28
N LEU A 109 -6.48 -2.50 19.15
CA LEU A 109 -7.02 -1.40 18.36
C LEU A 109 -8.45 -1.68 17.86
N TYR A 110 -8.68 -2.88 17.33
CA TYR A 110 -10.01 -3.32 16.88
C TYR A 110 -11.03 -3.31 18.02
N SER A 111 -10.64 -3.79 19.21
CA SER A 111 -11.50 -3.73 20.40
C SER A 111 -11.83 -2.29 20.80
N GLN A 112 -10.85 -1.39 20.76
CA GLN A 112 -11.06 0.02 21.08
C GLN A 112 -12.03 0.67 20.10
N TRP A 113 -11.79 0.57 18.79
CA TRP A 113 -12.65 1.19 17.78
C TRP A 113 -14.06 0.60 17.79
N ALA A 114 -14.19 -0.72 17.97
CA ALA A 114 -15.49 -1.36 18.10
C ALA A 114 -16.29 -0.89 19.32
N SER A 115 -15.63 -0.46 20.40
CA SER A 115 -16.29 0.02 21.62
C SER A 115 -16.91 1.42 21.47
N VAL A 116 -16.39 2.23 20.54
CA VAL A 116 -16.83 3.62 20.30
C VAL A 116 -17.60 3.78 19.00
N ASP A 117 -17.61 2.76 18.14
CA ASP A 117 -18.22 2.80 16.81
C ASP A 117 -18.86 1.45 16.43
N ALA A 118 -20.20 1.40 16.51
CA ALA A 118 -20.99 0.23 16.17
C ALA A 118 -20.93 -0.14 14.67
N HIS A 119 -20.72 0.85 13.78
CA HIS A 119 -20.53 0.56 12.37
C HIS A 119 -19.18 -0.14 12.16
N PHE A 120 -18.11 0.41 12.75
CA PHE A 120 -16.79 -0.23 12.72
C PHE A 120 -16.85 -1.66 13.25
N GLN A 121 -17.51 -1.88 14.40
CA GLN A 121 -17.67 -3.23 14.98
C GLN A 121 -18.26 -4.24 13.98
N LYS A 122 -19.28 -3.82 13.22
CA LYS A 122 -19.93 -4.66 12.20
C LYS A 122 -18.99 -4.97 11.03
N VAL A 123 -18.22 -3.99 10.56
CA VAL A 123 -17.26 -4.18 9.46
C VAL A 123 -16.08 -5.07 9.91
N ALA A 124 -15.58 -4.85 11.12
CA ALA A 124 -14.45 -5.57 11.71
C ALA A 124 -14.65 -7.09 11.77
N GLN A 125 -15.90 -7.58 11.88
CA GLN A 125 -16.21 -9.02 11.85
C GLN A 125 -15.81 -9.69 10.54
N LYS A 126 -15.85 -8.96 9.42
CA LYS A 126 -15.53 -9.48 8.08
C LYS A 126 -14.13 -9.10 7.60
N PHE A 127 -13.59 -8.00 8.09
CA PHE A 127 -12.33 -7.40 7.66
C PHE A 127 -11.32 -7.33 8.80
N GLN A 128 -10.99 -8.50 9.35
CA GLN A 128 -9.92 -8.65 10.35
C GLN A 128 -8.53 -8.59 9.70
N GLY A 129 -7.50 -8.30 10.49
CA GLY A 129 -6.11 -8.33 10.02
C GLY A 129 -5.73 -7.21 9.05
N VAL A 130 -6.55 -6.16 8.92
CA VAL A 130 -6.22 -4.99 8.10
C VAL A 130 -5.36 -4.05 8.93
N ARG A 131 -4.04 -4.22 8.81
CA ARG A 131 -3.05 -3.34 9.43
C ARG A 131 -2.50 -2.29 8.46
N LEU A 132 -1.82 -1.30 9.03
CA LEU A 132 -1.15 -0.26 8.27
C LEU A 132 0.33 -0.60 8.04
N LEU A 133 0.79 -0.47 6.80
CA LEU A 133 2.20 -0.62 6.44
C LEU A 133 3.01 0.60 6.88
N ARG A 134 4.27 0.38 7.28
CA ARG A 134 5.27 1.42 7.54
C ARG A 134 6.26 1.48 6.39
N GLN A 135 5.93 2.29 5.40
CA GLN A 135 6.66 2.39 4.14
C GLN A 135 7.89 3.29 4.22
N ASP A 136 8.79 3.13 3.26
CA ASP A 136 9.86 4.09 3.02
C ASP A 136 9.26 5.46 2.61
N PRO A 137 9.72 6.59 3.20
CA PRO A 137 9.18 7.90 2.89
C PRO A 137 9.30 8.31 1.43
N THR A 138 10.40 7.96 0.75
CA THR A 138 10.61 8.29 -0.67
C THR A 138 9.66 7.49 -1.55
N GLU A 139 9.62 6.16 -1.38
CA GLU A 139 8.69 5.29 -2.10
C GLU A 139 7.23 5.74 -1.90
N CYS A 140 6.84 6.00 -0.65
CA CYS A 140 5.49 6.42 -0.31
C CYS A 140 5.14 7.77 -0.96
N LEU A 141 6.00 8.78 -0.83
CA LEU A 141 5.78 10.11 -1.40
C LEU A 141 5.53 10.05 -2.91
N PHE A 142 6.45 9.47 -3.68
CA PHE A 142 6.35 9.49 -5.14
C PHE A 142 5.25 8.55 -5.65
N SER A 143 4.97 7.45 -4.95
CA SER A 143 3.80 6.61 -5.25
C SER A 143 2.48 7.36 -5.07
N PHE A 144 2.33 8.14 -3.99
CA PHE A 144 1.11 8.90 -3.76
C PHE A 144 1.00 10.17 -4.61
N ILE A 145 2.11 10.78 -5.05
CA ILE A 145 2.09 11.80 -6.12
C ILE A 145 1.45 11.21 -7.40
N CYS A 146 1.78 9.96 -7.74
CA CYS A 146 1.17 9.22 -8.86
C CYS A 146 -0.31 8.85 -8.64
N SER A 147 -0.80 8.91 -7.39
CA SER A 147 -2.15 8.47 -7.02
C SER A 147 -3.28 9.48 -7.21
N SER A 148 -2.97 10.78 -7.21
CA SER A 148 -3.97 11.85 -7.25
C SER A 148 -4.92 11.68 -8.43
N ASN A 149 -6.25 11.73 -8.23
CA ASN A 149 -7.27 11.54 -9.29
C ASN A 149 -7.02 10.32 -10.21
N ASN A 150 -6.91 9.13 -9.61
CA ASN A 150 -6.53 7.90 -10.29
C ASN A 150 -7.17 6.67 -9.59
N ASN A 151 -7.00 5.47 -10.13
CA ASN A 151 -7.47 4.22 -9.51
C ASN A 151 -6.30 3.28 -9.19
N ILE A 152 -6.49 2.39 -8.20
CA ILE A 152 -5.42 1.50 -7.69
C ILE A 152 -4.73 0.72 -8.80
N ALA A 153 -5.48 0.14 -9.75
CA ALA A 153 -4.90 -0.65 -10.84
C ALA A 153 -3.94 0.18 -11.69
N ARG A 154 -4.37 1.37 -12.14
CA ARG A 154 -3.53 2.28 -12.94
C ARG A 154 -2.36 2.85 -12.16
N ILE A 155 -2.55 3.18 -10.88
CA ILE A 155 -1.45 3.65 -10.01
C ILE A 155 -0.39 2.56 -9.91
N THR A 156 -0.80 1.31 -9.70
CA THR A 156 0.15 0.22 -9.55
C THR A 156 1.01 0.04 -10.80
N THR A 157 0.39 0.06 -11.99
CA THR A 157 1.15 0.02 -13.26
C THR A 157 2.05 1.24 -13.45
N MET A 158 1.63 2.44 -13.02
CA MET A 158 2.48 3.64 -13.10
C MET A 158 3.70 3.53 -12.20
N VAL A 159 3.54 3.05 -10.96
CA VAL A 159 4.66 2.83 -10.02
C VAL A 159 5.61 1.75 -10.54
N GLU A 160 5.09 0.65 -11.09
CA GLU A 160 5.91 -0.39 -11.73
C GLU A 160 6.76 0.17 -12.86
N ARG A 161 6.17 0.94 -13.78
CA ARG A 161 6.91 1.56 -14.90
C ARG A 161 7.94 2.58 -14.43
N LEU A 162 7.63 3.35 -13.39
CA LEU A 162 8.56 4.29 -12.78
C LEU A 162 9.78 3.57 -12.20
N CYS A 163 9.57 2.47 -11.46
CA CYS A 163 10.66 1.66 -10.92
C CYS A 163 11.46 0.97 -12.04
N GLN A 164 10.80 0.46 -13.07
CA GLN A 164 11.49 -0.16 -14.20
C GLN A 164 12.41 0.82 -14.96
N ALA A 165 11.96 2.06 -15.13
CA ALA A 165 12.70 3.06 -15.90
C ALA A 165 13.84 3.72 -15.12
N PHE A 166 13.68 3.92 -13.80
CA PHE A 166 14.58 4.75 -13.00
C PHE A 166 15.13 4.06 -11.74
N GLY A 167 14.64 2.85 -11.43
CA GLY A 167 15.06 2.08 -10.27
C GLY A 167 16.12 1.03 -10.63
N PRO A 168 17.02 0.70 -9.69
CA PRO A 168 18.04 -0.31 -9.91
C PRO A 168 17.37 -1.67 -10.17
N ARG A 169 17.83 -2.40 -11.19
CA ARG A 169 17.41 -3.79 -11.40
C ARG A 169 17.90 -4.63 -10.22
N LEU A 170 17.02 -5.40 -9.59
CA LEU A 170 17.35 -6.26 -8.45
C LEU A 170 17.52 -7.70 -8.90
N ILE A 171 16.48 -8.28 -9.50
CA ILE A 171 16.42 -9.69 -9.83
C ILE A 171 15.31 -9.95 -10.84
N GLN A 172 15.41 -11.05 -11.56
CA GLN A 172 14.33 -11.55 -12.42
C GLN A 172 13.85 -12.90 -11.91
N LEU A 173 12.55 -13.01 -11.69
CA LEU A 173 11.85 -14.23 -11.31
C LEU A 173 10.85 -14.57 -12.42
N ASP A 174 11.00 -15.74 -13.04
CA ASP A 174 10.24 -16.10 -14.24
C ASP A 174 10.37 -15.01 -15.33
N ASP A 175 9.26 -14.43 -15.78
CA ASP A 175 9.20 -13.32 -16.75
C ASP A 175 9.13 -11.92 -16.09
N VAL A 176 9.14 -11.85 -14.75
CA VAL A 176 9.00 -10.60 -13.99
C VAL A 176 10.37 -10.11 -13.54
N THR A 177 10.76 -8.92 -14.01
CA THR A 177 11.95 -8.22 -13.51
C THR A 177 11.55 -7.24 -12.40
N TYR A 178 12.14 -7.42 -11.23
CA TYR A 178 11.96 -6.53 -10.09
C TYR A 178 13.05 -5.46 -10.07
N HIS A 179 12.63 -4.24 -9.76
CA HIS A 179 13.48 -3.07 -9.62
C HIS A 179 13.29 -2.46 -8.23
N GLY A 180 14.33 -1.90 -7.64
CA GLY A 180 14.23 -1.05 -6.46
C GLY A 180 13.46 0.24 -6.77
N PHE A 181 13.12 1.00 -5.73
CA PHE A 181 12.50 2.30 -5.95
C PHE A 181 13.56 3.31 -6.45
N PRO A 182 13.24 4.22 -7.38
CA PRO A 182 14.21 5.21 -7.84
C PRO A 182 14.71 6.13 -6.72
N SER A 183 15.99 6.47 -6.75
CA SER A 183 16.56 7.48 -5.86
C SER A 183 16.08 8.89 -6.21
N LEU A 184 16.20 9.84 -5.28
CA LEU A 184 15.92 11.25 -5.55
C LEU A 184 16.75 11.77 -6.74
N GLN A 185 18.01 11.38 -6.83
CA GLN A 185 18.91 11.77 -7.92
C GLN A 185 18.42 11.24 -9.27
N ALA A 186 17.95 9.99 -9.31
CA ALA A 186 17.39 9.41 -10.52
C ALA A 186 16.10 10.14 -10.96
N LEU A 187 15.26 10.57 -10.00
CA LEU A 187 14.01 11.28 -10.28
C LEU A 187 14.19 12.77 -10.63
N ALA A 188 15.29 13.40 -10.21
CA ALA A 188 15.59 14.80 -10.49
C ALA A 188 16.30 15.05 -11.84
N GLY A 189 16.62 13.99 -12.59
CA GLY A 189 17.35 14.08 -13.86
C GLY A 189 16.64 14.91 -14.96
N PRO A 190 17.40 15.47 -15.92
CA PRO A 190 16.90 16.43 -16.90
C PRO A 190 15.82 15.89 -17.84
N GLU A 191 15.88 14.60 -18.20
CA GLU A 191 14.94 13.97 -19.14
C GLU A 191 13.78 13.20 -18.47
N VAL A 192 13.74 13.17 -17.13
CA VAL A 192 12.81 12.34 -16.35
C VAL A 192 11.36 12.69 -16.65
N GLU A 193 11.01 13.98 -16.67
CA GLU A 193 9.63 14.40 -16.96
C GLU A 193 9.16 13.91 -18.34
N ALA A 194 9.97 14.13 -19.37
CA ALA A 194 9.62 13.77 -20.74
C ALA A 194 9.44 12.25 -20.89
N HIS A 195 10.30 11.47 -20.25
CA HIS A 195 10.21 10.01 -20.27
C HIS A 195 8.99 9.51 -19.47
N LEU A 196 8.72 10.04 -18.27
CA LEU A 196 7.53 9.69 -17.48
C LEU A 196 6.21 10.04 -18.22
N ARG A 197 6.19 11.11 -19.03
CA ARG A 197 5.05 11.42 -19.90
C ARG A 197 4.81 10.32 -20.93
N LYS A 198 5.88 9.83 -21.60
CA LYS A 198 5.80 8.69 -22.54
C LYS A 198 5.31 7.41 -21.86
N LEU A 199 5.64 7.20 -20.58
CA LEU A 199 5.18 6.05 -19.78
C LEU A 199 3.72 6.18 -19.30
N GLY A 200 3.05 7.31 -19.55
CA GLY A 200 1.63 7.51 -19.30
C GLY A 200 1.29 8.18 -17.96
N LEU A 201 2.27 8.80 -17.28
CA LEU A 201 2.02 9.50 -16.01
C LEU A 201 1.26 10.83 -16.18
N GLY A 202 1.22 11.37 -17.42
CA GLY A 202 0.53 12.61 -17.74
C GLY A 202 1.12 13.81 -17.01
N TYR A 203 0.27 14.70 -16.49
CA TYR A 203 0.70 15.90 -15.78
C TYR A 203 1.51 15.61 -14.50
N ARG A 204 1.33 14.43 -13.89
CA ARG A 204 2.05 14.01 -12.66
C ARG A 204 3.54 13.79 -12.90
N ALA A 205 3.96 13.58 -14.14
CA ALA A 205 5.38 13.50 -14.50
C ALA A 205 6.16 14.74 -14.04
N ARG A 206 5.56 15.94 -14.20
CA ARG A 206 6.14 17.20 -13.72
C ARG A 206 6.28 17.21 -12.21
N TYR A 207 5.27 16.71 -11.48
CA TYR A 207 5.27 16.69 -10.02
C TYR A 207 6.34 15.77 -9.43
N VAL A 208 6.56 14.61 -10.04
CA VAL A 208 7.64 13.69 -9.66
C VAL A 208 9.00 14.37 -9.81
N CYS A 209 9.30 14.93 -10.98
CA CYS A 209 10.58 15.58 -11.23
C CYS A 209 10.77 16.83 -10.34
N ALA A 210 9.76 17.70 -10.27
CA ALA A 210 9.85 18.94 -9.51
C ALA A 210 9.95 18.71 -7.99
N SER A 211 9.24 17.71 -7.45
CA SER A 211 9.37 17.36 -6.03
C SER A 211 10.74 16.75 -5.71
N ALA A 212 11.29 15.90 -6.58
CA ALA A 212 12.63 15.36 -6.38
C ALA A 212 13.70 16.47 -6.37
N LYS A 213 13.59 17.45 -7.28
CA LYS A 213 14.45 18.64 -7.31
C LYS A 213 14.28 19.50 -6.07
N ALA A 214 13.05 19.86 -5.70
CA ALA A 214 12.80 20.67 -4.50
C ALA A 214 13.40 20.01 -3.25
N ILE A 215 13.26 18.70 -3.09
CA ILE A 215 13.86 17.98 -1.96
C ILE A 215 15.39 18.09 -1.99
N LEU A 216 16.03 17.82 -3.13
CA LEU A 216 17.49 17.82 -3.24
C LEU A 216 18.11 19.21 -3.13
N GLU A 217 17.51 20.20 -3.80
CA GLU A 217 18.11 21.51 -4.04
C GLU A 217 17.69 22.54 -2.99
N GLU A 218 16.49 22.43 -2.41
CA GLU A 218 15.91 23.45 -1.53
C GLU A 218 15.72 22.97 -0.08
N GLN A 219 15.46 21.68 0.14
CA GLN A 219 15.08 21.16 1.46
C GLN A 219 16.22 20.46 2.21
N GLY A 220 17.38 20.23 1.58
CA GLY A 220 18.50 19.52 2.22
C GLY A 220 18.51 18.00 1.99
N GLY A 221 17.84 17.52 0.94
CA GLY A 221 17.92 16.14 0.47
C GLY A 221 17.11 15.15 1.29
N LEU A 222 17.52 13.87 1.24
CA LEU A 222 16.80 12.75 1.86
C LEU A 222 16.63 12.92 3.38
N ALA A 223 17.61 13.54 4.05
CA ALA A 223 17.58 13.78 5.49
C ALA A 223 16.35 14.60 5.92
N TRP A 224 15.94 15.58 5.11
CA TRP A 224 14.74 16.37 5.36
C TRP A 224 13.46 15.52 5.38
N LEU A 225 13.35 14.56 4.46
CA LEU A 225 12.17 13.70 4.42
C LEU A 225 12.16 12.70 5.59
N GLN A 226 13.35 12.19 5.96
CA GLN A 226 13.50 11.24 7.07
C GLN A 226 13.19 11.86 8.43
N GLN A 227 13.63 13.11 8.69
CA GLN A 227 13.36 13.78 9.97
C GLN A 227 11.86 14.06 10.21
N LEU A 228 11.02 14.09 9.18
CA LEU A 228 9.57 14.28 9.35
C LEU A 228 8.90 13.14 10.14
N ARG A 229 9.54 11.96 10.22
CA ARG A 229 9.11 10.89 11.15
C ARG A 229 9.14 11.35 12.61
N ALA A 230 10.10 12.17 13.01
CA ALA A 230 10.20 12.69 14.36
C ALA A 230 9.37 13.97 14.58
N ALA A 231 9.05 14.70 13.51
CA ALA A 231 8.27 15.94 13.60
C ALA A 231 6.81 15.70 14.06
N PRO A 232 6.15 16.69 14.67
CA PRO A 232 4.70 16.65 14.89
C PRO A 232 3.91 16.45 13.58
N TYR A 233 2.72 15.86 13.66
CA TYR A 233 1.86 15.61 12.49
C TYR A 233 1.60 16.88 11.67
N GLU A 234 1.22 17.98 12.33
CA GLU A 234 0.88 19.23 11.64
C GLU A 234 2.08 19.83 10.90
N ASP A 235 3.27 19.72 11.48
CA ASP A 235 4.51 20.21 10.87
C ASP A 235 4.92 19.35 9.68
N ALA A 236 4.86 18.01 9.82
CA ALA A 236 5.13 17.10 8.72
C ALA A 236 4.15 17.30 7.56
N HIS A 237 2.85 17.45 7.87
CA HIS A 237 1.80 17.68 6.88
C HIS A 237 2.01 18.98 6.12
N LYS A 238 2.25 20.07 6.85
CA LYS A 238 2.52 21.40 6.27
C LYS A 238 3.79 21.39 5.42
N ALA A 239 4.85 20.74 5.89
CA ALA A 239 6.12 20.62 5.16
C ALA A 239 5.93 19.85 3.85
N LEU A 240 5.19 18.75 3.85
CA LEU A 240 4.90 17.98 2.63
C LEU A 240 4.07 18.77 1.62
N CYS A 241 3.12 19.59 2.06
CA CYS A 241 2.25 20.38 1.18
C CYS A 241 2.98 21.49 0.40
N THR A 242 4.25 21.77 0.69
CA THR A 242 5.06 22.68 -0.13
C THR A 242 5.53 22.03 -1.43
N LEU A 243 5.52 20.69 -1.50
CA LEU A 243 6.02 19.95 -2.65
C LEU A 243 5.03 19.98 -3.83
N PRO A 244 5.52 20.15 -5.07
CA PRO A 244 4.69 20.09 -6.27
C PRO A 244 3.87 18.80 -6.38
N GLY A 245 2.54 18.92 -6.44
CA GLY A 245 1.63 17.78 -6.57
C GLY A 245 1.23 17.11 -5.25
N VAL A 246 1.68 17.64 -4.11
CA VAL A 246 1.29 17.18 -2.78
C VAL A 246 0.25 18.13 -2.19
N GLY A 247 -1.02 17.76 -2.31
CA GLY A 247 -2.11 18.41 -1.58
C GLY A 247 -2.41 17.72 -0.25
N THR A 248 -3.38 18.25 0.51
CA THR A 248 -3.78 17.77 1.85
C THR A 248 -3.92 16.24 1.93
N LYS A 249 -4.68 15.63 1.01
CA LYS A 249 -4.90 14.18 1.01
C LYS A 249 -3.61 13.38 0.78
N VAL A 250 -2.75 13.83 -0.13
CA VAL A 250 -1.49 13.15 -0.43
C VAL A 250 -0.55 13.28 0.77
N ALA A 251 -0.46 14.46 1.38
CA ALA A 251 0.30 14.68 2.61
C ALA A 251 -0.19 13.79 3.75
N ASP A 252 -1.50 13.65 3.94
CA ASP A 252 -2.08 12.74 4.94
C ASP A 252 -1.73 11.27 4.66
N CYS A 253 -1.78 10.81 3.40
CA CYS A 253 -1.37 9.46 3.05
C CYS A 253 0.09 9.19 3.46
N ILE A 254 0.99 10.15 3.21
CA ILE A 254 2.41 10.02 3.53
C ILE A 254 2.64 10.08 5.04
N CYS A 255 1.96 11.01 5.73
CA CYS A 255 1.98 11.11 7.18
C CYS A 255 1.58 9.79 7.84
N LEU A 256 0.46 9.22 7.38
CA LEU A 256 -0.08 7.97 7.88
C LEU A 256 0.86 6.78 7.61
N MET A 257 1.25 6.59 6.34
CA MET A 257 1.83 5.33 5.88
C MET A 257 3.37 5.28 5.89
N ALA A 258 4.05 6.41 6.12
CA ALA A 258 5.51 6.43 6.10
C ALA A 258 6.18 7.31 7.17
N LEU A 259 5.44 8.23 7.80
CA LEU A 259 5.98 9.19 8.77
C LEU A 259 5.50 8.97 10.21
N ASP A 260 4.95 7.81 10.51
CA ASP A 260 4.55 7.40 11.86
C ASP A 260 3.50 8.34 12.50
N LYS A 261 2.54 8.82 11.71
CA LYS A 261 1.42 9.67 12.18
C LYS A 261 0.10 8.89 12.13
N PRO A 262 -0.15 7.95 13.07
CA PRO A 262 -1.32 7.07 13.03
C PRO A 262 -2.68 7.81 13.12
N GLN A 263 -2.67 9.07 13.54
CA GLN A 263 -3.85 9.95 13.61
C GLN A 263 -4.18 10.64 12.28
N ALA A 264 -3.31 10.59 11.27
CA ALA A 264 -3.57 11.22 9.98
C ALA A 264 -4.71 10.48 9.27
N VAL A 265 -5.71 11.22 8.78
CA VAL A 265 -6.90 10.66 8.11
C VAL A 265 -6.97 11.25 6.70
N PRO A 266 -6.50 10.53 5.66
CA PRO A 266 -6.54 11.02 4.29
C PRO A 266 -7.99 11.08 3.78
N VAL A 267 -8.52 12.29 3.61
CA VAL A 267 -9.91 12.48 3.14
C VAL A 267 -9.96 12.62 1.61
N ASP A 268 -10.59 11.65 0.96
CA ASP A 268 -10.97 11.68 -0.44
C ASP A 268 -12.46 11.35 -0.64
N VAL A 269 -12.88 11.19 -1.90
CA VAL A 269 -14.28 10.90 -2.26
C VAL A 269 -14.79 9.61 -1.61
N HIS A 270 -13.95 8.59 -1.43
CA HIS A 270 -14.38 7.34 -0.79
C HIS A 270 -14.65 7.57 0.69
N VAL A 271 -13.78 8.32 1.37
CA VAL A 271 -13.98 8.68 2.78
C VAL A 271 -15.23 9.53 2.96
N TRP A 272 -15.52 10.44 2.02
CA TRP A 272 -16.79 11.18 1.98
C TRP A 272 -18.00 10.26 1.83
N GLN A 273 -17.94 9.30 0.91
CA GLN A 273 -19.03 8.33 0.68
C GLN A 273 -19.27 7.47 1.92
N ILE A 274 -18.21 6.97 2.57
CA ILE A 274 -18.30 6.22 3.83
C ILE A 274 -18.95 7.10 4.91
N ALA A 275 -18.46 8.34 5.10
CA ALA A 275 -18.98 9.25 6.11
C ALA A 275 -20.49 9.52 5.94
N GLN A 276 -20.95 9.77 4.71
CA GLN A 276 -22.36 10.02 4.43
C GLN A 276 -23.21 8.76 4.53
N ARG A 277 -22.78 7.65 3.92
CA ARG A 277 -23.53 6.39 3.87
C ARG A 277 -23.68 5.75 5.23
N ASP A 278 -22.60 5.72 5.99
CA ASP A 278 -22.48 4.87 7.18
C ASP A 278 -22.63 5.65 8.50
N TYR A 279 -22.37 6.96 8.48
CA TYR A 279 -22.44 7.83 9.67
C TYR A 279 -23.46 8.97 9.53
N GLY A 280 -24.11 9.13 8.36
CA GLY A 280 -25.01 10.25 8.10
C GLY A 280 -24.33 11.61 8.23
N TRP A 281 -23.01 11.65 8.02
CA TRP A 281 -22.21 12.84 8.30
C TRP A 281 -22.40 13.92 7.23
N HIS A 282 -22.50 15.16 7.67
CA HIS A 282 -22.55 16.35 6.83
C HIS A 282 -21.69 17.46 7.45
N PRO A 283 -21.04 18.32 6.63
CA PRO A 283 -20.22 19.41 7.15
C PRO A 283 -21.08 20.46 7.85
N ASN A 284 -20.69 20.88 9.05
CA ASN A 284 -21.36 21.96 9.78
C ASN A 284 -20.80 23.33 9.40
N THR A 285 -19.53 23.39 8.98
CA THR A 285 -18.79 24.65 8.82
C THR A 285 -18.78 25.20 7.39
N SER A 286 -19.31 24.47 6.42
CA SER A 286 -19.33 24.87 5.02
C SER A 286 -20.76 24.96 4.48
N GLN A 287 -21.09 26.06 3.80
CA GLN A 287 -22.32 26.13 2.99
C GLN A 287 -22.30 25.14 1.82
N ALA A 288 -21.11 24.66 1.41
CA ALA A 288 -20.96 23.68 0.36
C ALA A 288 -21.32 22.28 0.87
N LYS A 289 -22.27 21.61 0.19
CA LYS A 289 -22.69 20.23 0.48
C LYS A 289 -21.71 19.16 -0.03
N GLY A 290 -20.45 19.50 -0.27
CA GLY A 290 -19.46 18.61 -0.89
C GLY A 290 -18.00 18.89 -0.51
N PRO A 291 -17.05 18.15 -1.10
CA PRO A 291 -15.64 18.23 -0.73
C PRO A 291 -15.07 19.66 -0.89
N SER A 292 -14.48 20.17 0.18
CA SER A 292 -13.76 21.44 0.22
C SER A 292 -12.63 21.35 1.25
N PRO A 293 -11.59 22.22 1.21
CA PRO A 293 -10.51 22.15 2.19
C PRO A 293 -10.99 22.21 3.65
N LEU A 294 -11.95 23.08 3.95
CA LEU A 294 -12.51 23.21 5.30
C LEU A 294 -13.34 21.99 5.70
N ALA A 295 -14.24 21.53 4.81
CA ALA A 295 -15.07 20.36 5.08
C ALA A 295 -14.25 19.06 5.18
N ASN A 296 -13.19 18.91 4.39
CA ASN A 296 -12.26 17.78 4.48
C ASN A 296 -11.51 17.78 5.82
N LYS A 297 -11.09 18.96 6.31
CA LYS A 297 -10.48 19.10 7.63
C LYS A 297 -11.47 18.74 8.74
N GLU A 298 -12.71 19.21 8.64
CA GLU A 298 -13.79 18.86 9.58
C GLU A 298 -14.04 17.34 9.60
N LEU A 299 -14.11 16.70 8.43
CA LEU A 299 -14.30 15.26 8.31
C LEU A 299 -13.13 14.45 8.90
N GLY A 300 -11.89 14.87 8.63
CA GLY A 300 -10.72 14.24 9.25
C GLY A 300 -10.73 14.37 10.78
N ASN A 301 -11.14 15.53 11.30
CA ASN A 301 -11.30 15.75 12.74
C ASN A 301 -12.43 14.89 13.33
N PHE A 302 -13.55 14.74 12.64
CA PHE A 302 -14.64 13.86 13.06
C PHE A 302 -14.14 12.44 13.31
N PHE A 303 -13.41 11.85 12.35
CA PHE A 303 -12.88 10.50 12.51
C PHE A 303 -11.75 10.41 13.55
N ARG A 304 -10.91 11.44 13.69
CA ARG A 304 -9.93 11.52 14.80
C ARG A 304 -10.59 11.54 16.17
N ASN A 305 -11.67 12.30 16.32
CA ASN A 305 -12.42 12.36 17.58
C ASN A 305 -13.13 11.04 17.89
N LEU A 306 -13.59 10.34 16.85
CA LEU A 306 -14.26 9.04 16.99
C LEU A 306 -13.30 7.91 17.35
N TRP A 307 -12.18 7.76 16.63
CA TRP A 307 -11.28 6.60 16.75
C TRP A 307 -9.98 6.88 17.51
N GLY A 308 -9.73 8.13 17.87
CA GLY A 308 -8.59 8.53 18.69
C GLY A 308 -7.25 8.53 17.94
N PRO A 309 -6.13 8.26 18.66
CA PRO A 309 -4.77 8.45 18.12
C PRO A 309 -4.41 7.56 16.92
N TYR A 310 -5.15 6.47 16.68
CA TYR A 310 -4.96 5.57 15.55
C TYR A 310 -6.09 5.64 14.51
N ALA A 311 -6.76 6.79 14.41
CA ALA A 311 -7.88 6.97 13.48
C ALA A 311 -7.55 6.66 12.01
N GLY A 312 -6.32 6.91 11.56
CA GLY A 312 -5.90 6.56 10.21
C GLY A 312 -5.84 5.05 9.97
N TRP A 313 -5.53 4.26 11.01
CA TRP A 313 -5.56 2.80 10.92
C TRP A 313 -6.99 2.27 10.85
N ALA A 314 -7.91 2.81 11.67
CA ALA A 314 -9.33 2.49 11.57
C ALA A 314 -9.89 2.81 10.17
N GLN A 315 -9.51 3.97 9.62
CA GLN A 315 -9.87 4.36 8.26
C GLN A 315 -9.37 3.37 7.21
N ALA A 316 -8.17 2.79 7.37
CA ALA A 316 -7.67 1.77 6.45
C ALA A 316 -8.53 0.49 6.43
N VAL A 317 -9.11 0.09 7.57
CA VAL A 317 -10.04 -1.04 7.66
C VAL A 317 -11.30 -0.77 6.82
N LEU A 318 -11.94 0.39 7.03
CA LEU A 318 -13.16 0.74 6.30
C LEU A 318 -12.90 0.93 4.80
N PHE A 319 -11.74 1.51 4.44
CA PHE A 319 -11.34 1.66 3.05
C PHE A 319 -11.13 0.31 2.36
N SER A 320 -10.45 -0.64 3.02
CA SER A 320 -10.27 -2.00 2.49
C SER A 320 -11.62 -2.71 2.30
N ALA A 321 -12.57 -2.49 3.22
CA ALA A 321 -13.92 -3.01 3.10
C ALA A 321 -14.70 -2.42 1.91
N ASP A 322 -14.64 -1.11 1.70
CA ASP A 322 -15.34 -0.40 0.62
C ASP A 322 -14.83 -0.83 -0.78
N LEU A 323 -13.52 -1.00 -0.93
CA LEU A 323 -12.91 -1.51 -2.17
C LEU A 323 -13.41 -2.91 -2.53
N ARG A 324 -13.52 -3.80 -1.55
CA ARG A 324 -13.97 -5.19 -1.75
C ARG A 324 -15.45 -5.25 -2.13
N GLN A 325 -16.28 -4.42 -1.50
CA GLN A 325 -17.71 -4.33 -1.84
C GLN A 325 -17.91 -3.80 -3.26
N SER A 326 -17.18 -2.75 -3.64
CA SER A 326 -17.22 -2.18 -5.00
C SER A 326 -16.81 -3.21 -6.07
N ASN A 327 -15.76 -3.98 -5.81
CA ASN A 327 -15.29 -5.03 -6.73
C ASN A 327 -16.24 -6.24 -6.83
N GLN A 328 -17.02 -6.53 -5.80
CA GLN A 328 -18.03 -7.59 -5.85
C GLN A 328 -19.30 -7.13 -6.57
N ALA A 329 -19.73 -5.89 -6.37
CA ALA A 329 -20.89 -5.30 -7.06
C ALA A 329 -20.70 -5.21 -8.58
N GLY A 330 -19.46 -5.06 -9.05
CA GLY A 330 -19.11 -5.04 -10.48
C GLY A 330 -19.03 -6.41 -11.17
N LYS A 331 -19.15 -7.53 -10.44
CA LYS A 331 -19.15 -8.88 -11.06
C LYS A 331 -20.57 -9.28 -11.49
N PRO A 332 -20.81 -9.68 -12.75
CA PRO A 332 -22.11 -10.17 -13.16
C PRO A 332 -22.48 -11.40 -12.34
N PRO A 333 -23.77 -11.59 -11.97
CA PRO A 333 -24.19 -12.74 -11.17
C PRO A 333 -23.76 -14.04 -11.88
N ALA A 334 -23.15 -14.94 -11.11
CA ALA A 334 -22.72 -16.23 -11.62
C ALA A 334 -23.89 -16.91 -12.33
N LYS A 335 -23.74 -17.18 -13.64
CA LYS A 335 -24.74 -17.91 -14.41
C LYS A 335 -25.04 -19.22 -13.69
N ARG A 336 -26.25 -19.36 -13.15
CA ARG A 336 -26.76 -20.65 -12.66
C ARG A 336 -26.55 -21.67 -13.77
N ARG A 337 -25.71 -22.67 -13.52
CA ARG A 337 -25.60 -23.85 -14.39
C ARG A 337 -27.00 -24.44 -14.54
N LYS A 338 -27.60 -24.32 -15.72
CA LYS A 338 -28.78 -25.10 -16.09
C LYS A 338 -28.36 -26.56 -16.02
N VAL A 339 -28.84 -27.27 -15.00
CA VAL A 339 -28.82 -28.74 -14.98
C VAL A 339 -29.67 -29.18 -16.16
N SER A 340 -29.03 -29.65 -17.23
CA SER A 340 -29.72 -30.30 -18.34
C SER A 340 -30.31 -31.60 -17.80
N LYS A 341 -31.63 -31.66 -17.63
CA LYS A 341 -32.33 -32.93 -17.50
C LYS A 341 -32.15 -33.68 -18.83
N ARG A 342 -31.52 -34.85 -18.80
CA ARG A 342 -31.63 -35.83 -19.89
C ARG A 342 -33.09 -36.29 -19.96
N PRO A 343 -33.70 -36.40 -21.14
CA PRO A 343 -34.90 -37.22 -21.28
C PRO A 343 -34.47 -38.68 -21.27
N GLU A 344 -35.10 -39.47 -20.41
CA GLU A 344 -35.28 -40.90 -20.63
C GLU A 344 -36.42 -41.05 -21.66
N GLY A 345 -36.22 -41.89 -22.66
CA GLY A 345 -37.20 -42.18 -23.72
C GLY A 345 -36.57 -42.18 -25.09
#